data_AF-A0A6B1K936-F1
#
_entry.id   AF-A0A6B1K936-F1
#
_cell.length_a   1.000
_cell.length_b   1.000
_cell.length_c   1.000
_cell.angle_alpha   90.00
_cell.angle_beta   90.00
_cell.angle_gamma   90.00
#
_symmetry.space_group_name_H-M   'P 1'
#
loop_
_entity.id
_entity.type
_entity.pdbx_description
1 polymer ?
#
loop_
_entity_poly.entity_id
_entity_poly.type
_entity_poly.pdbx_seq_one_letter_code
_entity_poly.pdbx_strand_id
1 'polypeptide(L)'
;MSEIRADGTNVRTAHQDLHSEQGALRGEHPGRSRNPVIKVADLAWLEFEKPDLDRAEVFARDFGFGIAARTERELWLRGTFAGSPCMVIRRGRTSRFIGPAFRAAERADLDRLARAT
;
A
#
# COMPACT_ATOMS: atom_id res chain seq x y z
N MET A 1 -46.34 11.75 23.84
CA MET A 1 -46.09 11.26 22.46
C MET A 1 -44.60 11.14 22.29
N SER A 2 -44.14 9.93 21.97
CA SER A 2 -42.78 9.42 22.15
C SER A 2 -41.72 10.16 21.35
N GLU A 3 -40.60 10.44 22.01
CA GLU A 3 -39.33 10.86 21.42
C GLU A 3 -38.82 9.80 20.43
N ILE A 4 -38.42 10.23 19.23
CA ILE A 4 -37.70 9.41 18.27
C ILE A 4 -36.22 9.50 18.65
N ARG A 5 -35.70 8.48 19.33
CA ARG A 5 -34.25 8.26 19.44
C ARG A 5 -33.76 7.85 18.06
N ALA A 6 -32.95 8.69 17.43
CA ALA A 6 -32.19 8.32 16.26
C ALA A 6 -31.18 7.23 16.66
N ASP A 7 -31.45 6.00 16.21
CA ASP A 7 -30.58 4.85 16.35
C ASP A 7 -29.26 5.15 15.63
N GLY A 8 -28.18 5.19 16.41
CA GLY A 8 -26.83 5.47 15.93
C GLY A 8 -26.43 4.37 14.97
N THR A 9 -26.46 4.69 13.68
CA THR A 9 -26.20 3.74 12.59
C THR A 9 -24.81 3.15 12.82
N ASN A 10 -24.78 1.88 13.21
CA ASN A 10 -23.55 1.11 13.41
C ASN A 10 -22.93 0.88 12.04
N VAL A 11 -22.08 1.82 11.59
CA VAL A 11 -21.43 1.75 10.28
C VAL A 11 -20.51 0.53 10.29
N ARG A 12 -20.99 -0.58 9.72
CA ARG A 12 -20.16 -1.75 9.48
C ARG A 12 -19.12 -1.40 8.42
N THR A 13 -17.87 -1.27 8.85
CA THR A 13 -16.74 -1.16 7.92
C THR A 13 -16.42 -2.54 7.33
N ALA A 14 -15.95 -2.58 6.07
CA ALA A 14 -15.61 -3.80 5.33
C ALA A 14 -14.57 -4.74 5.99
N HIS A 15 -14.03 -4.36 7.16
CA HIS A 15 -12.98 -5.07 7.87
C HIS A 15 -13.39 -5.54 9.27
N GLN A 16 -14.65 -5.35 9.69
CA GLN A 16 -15.09 -5.71 11.06
C GLN A 16 -15.08 -7.21 11.35
N ASP A 17 -15.20 -8.06 10.33
CA ASP A 17 -15.29 -9.52 10.49
C ASP A 17 -14.03 -10.25 9.96
N LEU A 18 -12.94 -9.53 9.71
CA LEU A 18 -11.67 -10.10 9.23
C LEU A 18 -10.72 -10.49 10.37
N HIS A 19 -11.24 -10.65 11.59
CA HIS A 19 -10.44 -11.05 12.75
C HIS A 19 -10.25 -12.57 12.78
N SER A 20 -9.06 -13.02 13.16
CA SER A 20 -8.83 -14.42 13.49
C SER A 20 -9.75 -14.82 14.66
N GLU A 21 -10.37 -16.00 14.55
CA GLU A 21 -11.22 -16.58 15.60
C GLU A 21 -10.47 -16.85 16.91
N GLN A 22 -9.13 -16.96 16.83
CA GLN A 22 -8.26 -17.21 17.98
C GLN A 22 -7.87 -15.93 18.74
N GLY A 23 -8.29 -14.75 18.25
CA GLY A 23 -7.88 -13.47 18.81
C GLY A 23 -6.40 -13.16 18.58
N ALA A 24 -5.93 -12.02 19.11
CA ALA A 24 -4.55 -11.61 18.92
C ALA A 24 -3.58 -12.38 19.83
N LEU A 25 -2.45 -12.86 19.28
CA LEU A 25 -1.38 -13.49 20.03
C LEU A 25 -0.50 -12.46 20.75
N ARG A 26 0.19 -12.91 21.81
CA ARG A 26 1.14 -12.06 22.55
C ARG A 26 2.28 -11.63 21.63
N GLY A 27 2.47 -10.32 21.51
CA GLY A 27 3.50 -9.72 20.65
C GLY A 27 3.02 -9.37 19.25
N GLU A 28 1.77 -9.70 18.89
CA GLU A 28 1.16 -9.17 17.68
C GLU A 28 0.97 -7.66 17.77
N HIS A 29 0.97 -7.02 16.60
CA HIS A 29 0.71 -5.59 16.49
C HIS A 29 -0.65 -5.29 17.17
N PRO A 30 -0.75 -4.25 18.01
CA PRO A 30 -1.95 -3.95 18.82
C PRO A 30 -3.16 -3.48 17.99
N GLY A 31 -3.24 -3.85 16.72
CA GLY A 31 -4.22 -3.38 15.76
C GLY A 31 -3.94 -1.94 15.32
N ARG A 32 -4.98 -1.27 14.82
CA ARG A 32 -4.88 0.10 14.33
C ARG A 32 -4.53 1.06 15.48
N SER A 33 -3.59 1.97 15.25
CA SER A 33 -3.33 3.05 16.20
C SER A 33 -4.63 3.81 16.54
N ARG A 34 -4.86 4.06 17.83
CA ARG A 34 -6.03 4.82 18.32
C ARG A 34 -6.01 6.27 17.87
N ASN A 35 -4.82 6.83 17.63
CA ASN A 35 -4.62 8.19 17.15
C ASN A 35 -3.51 8.21 16.08
N PRO A 36 -3.81 7.80 14.83
CA PRO A 36 -2.81 7.79 13.77
C PRO A 36 -2.50 9.21 13.29
N VAL A 37 -1.24 9.51 12.98
CA VAL A 37 -0.82 10.81 12.41
C VAL A 37 -1.60 11.12 11.14
N ILE A 38 -1.69 10.14 10.24
CA ILE A 38 -2.57 10.15 9.07
C ILE A 38 -3.18 8.77 8.84
N LYS A 39 -4.25 8.71 8.04
CA LYS A 39 -4.76 7.44 7.48
C LYS A 39 -4.28 7.33 6.05
N VAL A 40 -3.54 6.27 5.74
CA VAL A 40 -3.21 5.95 4.34
C VAL A 40 -4.49 5.55 3.60
N ALA A 41 -4.64 6.06 2.37
CA ALA A 41 -5.79 5.79 1.52
C ALA A 41 -5.61 4.50 0.71
N ASP A 42 -4.37 4.17 0.35
CA ASP A 42 -4.06 2.97 -0.43
C ASP A 42 -2.57 2.60 -0.36
N LEU A 43 -2.24 1.37 -0.78
CA LEU A 43 -0.90 1.02 -1.22
C LEU A 43 -0.69 1.58 -2.62
N ALA A 44 0.31 2.45 -2.80
CA ALA A 44 0.58 3.07 -4.09
C ALA A 44 1.42 2.14 -4.98
N TRP A 45 2.60 1.74 -4.51
CA TRP A 45 3.44 0.77 -5.21
C TRP A 45 4.41 0.06 -4.25
N LEU A 46 5.02 -1.02 -4.73
CA LEU A 46 6.14 -1.70 -4.07
C LEU A 46 7.46 -1.36 -4.74
N GLU A 47 8.52 -1.24 -3.96
CA GLU A 47 9.87 -0.97 -4.44
C GLU A 47 10.81 -2.14 -4.22
N PHE A 48 11.55 -2.49 -5.27
CA PHE A 48 12.56 -3.53 -5.25
C PHE A 48 13.86 -3.02 -5.86
N GLU A 49 14.96 -3.63 -5.44
CA GLU A 49 16.22 -3.58 -6.18
C GLU A 49 16.49 -4.91 -6.87
N LYS A 50 17.04 -4.82 -8.09
CA LYS A 50 17.56 -5.96 -8.85
C LYS A 50 18.87 -5.60 -9.55
N PRO A 51 19.85 -6.53 -9.63
CA PRO A 51 21.09 -6.29 -10.37
C PRO A 51 20.90 -6.21 -11.88
N ASP A 52 19.90 -6.92 -12.39
CA ASP A 52 19.64 -7.08 -13.81
C ASP A 52 18.19 -6.69 -14.11
N LEU A 53 18.01 -5.52 -14.75
CA LEU A 53 16.70 -5.00 -15.13
C LEU A 53 16.16 -5.62 -16.41
N ASP A 54 17.00 -6.23 -17.24
CA ASP A 54 16.55 -6.93 -18.44
C ASP A 54 15.87 -8.23 -18.03
N ARG A 55 16.51 -9.01 -17.15
CA ARG A 55 15.90 -10.23 -16.59
C ARG A 55 14.68 -9.93 -15.73
N ALA A 56 14.68 -8.83 -14.98
CA ALA A 56 13.51 -8.41 -14.22
C ALA A 56 12.33 -8.06 -15.12
N GLU A 57 12.58 -7.44 -16.29
CA GLU A 57 11.53 -7.15 -17.26
C GLU A 57 10.96 -8.41 -17.91
N VAL A 58 11.81 -9.37 -18.30
CA VAL A 58 11.36 -10.67 -18.83
C VAL A 58 10.39 -11.33 -17.84
N PHE A 59 10.80 -11.46 -16.58
CA PHE A 59 9.92 -12.00 -15.54
C PHE A 59 8.62 -11.19 -15.40
N ALA A 60 8.70 -9.86 -15.39
CA ALA A 60 7.52 -9.02 -15.22
C ALA A 60 6.50 -9.24 -16.35
N ARG A 61 6.97 -9.35 -17.59
CA ARG A 61 6.12 -9.65 -18.75
C ARG A 61 5.52 -11.06 -18.67
N ASP A 62 6.32 -12.05 -18.31
CA ASP A 62 5.86 -13.44 -18.14
C ASP A 62 4.82 -13.58 -17.03
N PHE A 63 4.97 -12.81 -15.94
CA PHE A 63 3.97 -12.73 -14.87
C PHE A 63 2.67 -12.04 -15.31
N GLY A 64 2.72 -11.22 -16.37
CA GLY A 64 1.57 -10.48 -16.90
C GLY A 64 1.53 -9.00 -16.51
N PHE A 65 2.62 -8.43 -15.99
CA PHE A 65 2.71 -6.98 -15.80
C PHE A 65 2.88 -6.25 -17.14
N GLY A 66 2.27 -5.08 -17.23
CA GLY A 66 2.57 -4.09 -18.27
C GLY A 66 3.76 -3.22 -17.87
N ILE A 67 4.59 -2.84 -18.85
CA ILE A 67 5.66 -1.85 -18.62
C ILE A 67 5.07 -0.45 -18.78
N ALA A 68 5.07 0.32 -17.70
CA ALA A 68 4.60 1.70 -17.70
C ALA A 68 5.72 2.67 -18.15
N ALA A 69 6.95 2.44 -17.70
CA ALA A 69 8.14 3.16 -18.12
C ALA A 69 9.40 2.33 -17.90
N ARG A 70 10.42 2.55 -18.72
CA ARG A 70 11.75 1.93 -18.56
C ARG A 70 12.84 2.97 -18.77
N THR A 71 13.86 2.93 -17.91
CA THR A 71 15.14 3.61 -18.09
C THR A 71 16.28 2.61 -17.84
N GLU A 72 17.53 3.05 -18.01
CA GLU A 72 18.70 2.21 -17.69
C GLU A 72 18.78 1.81 -16.20
N ARG A 73 18.13 2.59 -15.34
CA ARG A 73 18.22 2.48 -13.88
C ARG A 73 16.93 2.04 -13.20
N GLU A 74 15.79 2.12 -13.89
CA GLU A 74 14.49 1.86 -13.29
C GLU A 74 13.53 1.20 -14.29
N LEU A 75 12.70 0.32 -13.77
CA LEU A 75 11.59 -0.32 -14.46
C LEU A 75 10.31 -0.09 -13.67
N TRP A 76 9.35 0.59 -14.29
CA TRP A 76 8.05 0.90 -13.71
C TRP A 76 6.99 -0.02 -14.31
N LEU A 77 6.27 -0.73 -13.45
CA LEU A 77 5.36 -1.80 -13.81
C LEU A 77 3.93 -1.48 -13.37
N ARG A 78 2.96 -1.86 -14.17
CA ARG A 78 1.53 -1.73 -13.87
C ARG A 78 0.79 -3.05 -14.07
N GLY A 79 -0.39 -3.16 -13.47
CA GLY A 79 -1.31 -4.26 -13.75
C GLY A 79 -1.90 -4.21 -15.16
N THR A 80 -2.68 -5.22 -15.51
CA THR A 80 -3.30 -5.40 -16.84
C THR A 80 -4.24 -4.25 -17.20
N PHE A 81 -5.08 -3.82 -16.26
CA PHE A 81 -6.02 -2.71 -16.45
C PHE A 81 -5.30 -1.36 -16.45
N ALA A 82 -5.95 -0.35 -17.06
CA ALA A 82 -5.45 1.01 -17.02
C ALA A 82 -5.37 1.51 -15.57
N GLY A 83 -4.25 2.14 -15.22
CA GLY A 83 -3.99 2.59 -13.85
C GLY A 83 -2.57 3.07 -13.65
N SER A 84 -2.29 3.53 -12.42
CA SER A 84 -0.95 3.94 -12.02
C SER A 84 0.00 2.73 -11.91
N PRO A 85 1.33 2.94 -11.99
CA PRO A 85 2.29 1.89 -11.67
C PRO A 85 2.03 1.30 -10.28
N CYS A 86 2.20 -0.02 -10.14
CA CYS A 86 2.04 -0.75 -8.88
C CYS A 86 3.35 -1.34 -8.35
N MET A 87 4.42 -1.36 -9.17
CA MET A 87 5.74 -1.84 -8.76
C MET A 87 6.84 -1.05 -9.47
N VAL A 88 7.91 -0.76 -8.73
CA VAL A 88 9.13 -0.12 -9.23
C VAL A 88 10.31 -1.01 -8.91
N ILE A 89 11.10 -1.33 -9.94
CA ILE A 89 12.34 -2.08 -9.80
C ILE A 89 13.49 -1.15 -10.16
N ARG A 90 14.35 -0.87 -9.19
CA ARG A 90 15.57 -0.06 -9.38
C ARG A 90 16.78 -0.96 -9.56
N ARG A 91 17.73 -0.51 -10.38
CA ARG A 91 19.01 -1.19 -10.52
C ARG A 91 19.78 -1.06 -9.20
N GLY A 92 20.16 -2.20 -8.64
CA GLY A 92 20.84 -2.30 -7.35
C GLY A 92 21.91 -3.38 -7.34
N ARG A 93 22.76 -3.43 -6.33
CA ARG A 93 23.83 -4.44 -6.26
C ARG A 93 23.31 -5.85 -5.94
N THR A 94 22.21 -5.93 -5.20
CA THR A 94 21.61 -7.18 -4.73
C THR A 94 20.10 -7.15 -4.90
N SER A 95 19.50 -8.33 -5.04
CA SER A 95 18.05 -8.45 -5.04
C SER A 95 17.50 -8.22 -3.63
N ARG A 96 16.66 -7.20 -3.44
CA ARG A 96 15.93 -7.00 -2.18
C ARG A 96 14.63 -6.25 -2.35
N PHE A 97 13.73 -6.44 -1.39
CA PHE A 97 12.59 -5.55 -1.20
C PHE A 97 13.08 -4.30 -0.45
N ILE A 98 12.73 -3.13 -0.98
CA ILE A 98 13.08 -1.84 -0.37
C ILE A 98 11.96 -1.41 0.56
N GLY A 99 10.72 -1.46 0.08
CA GLY A 99 9.57 -1.11 0.89
C GLY A 99 8.33 -0.78 0.07
N PRO A 100 7.20 -0.59 0.75
CA PRO A 100 5.98 -0.06 0.16
C PRO A 100 6.01 1.47 0.13
N ALA A 101 5.35 2.06 -0.88
CA ALA A 101 4.91 3.44 -0.87
C ALA A 101 3.40 3.49 -0.66
N PHE A 102 2.93 4.38 0.22
CA PHE A 102 1.52 4.55 0.51
C PHE A 102 0.98 5.86 -0.06
N ARG A 103 -0.27 5.82 -0.52
CA ARG A 103 -1.00 7.00 -0.97
C ARG A 103 -1.67 7.68 0.22
N ALA A 104 -1.34 8.95 0.46
CA ALA A 104 -2.13 9.80 1.35
C ALA A 104 -3.45 10.21 0.69
N ALA A 105 -4.49 10.50 1.48
CA ALA A 105 -5.78 10.92 0.92
C ALA A 105 -5.69 12.31 0.27
N GLU A 106 -4.91 13.21 0.87
CA GLU A 106 -4.70 14.58 0.40
C GLU A 106 -3.31 15.11 0.72
N ARG A 107 -2.94 16.26 0.13
CA ARG A 107 -1.65 16.90 0.39
C ARG A 107 -1.46 17.29 1.86
N ALA A 108 -2.50 17.76 2.52
CA ALA A 108 -2.42 18.18 3.92
C ALA A 108 -2.04 17.04 4.87
N ASP A 109 -2.37 15.79 4.53
CA ASP A 109 -1.90 14.60 5.25
C ASP A 109 -0.38 14.45 5.13
N LEU A 110 0.19 14.64 3.93
CA LEU A 110 1.65 14.61 3.76
C LEU A 110 2.33 15.70 4.58
N ASP A 111 1.77 16.91 4.59
CA ASP A 111 2.30 18.04 5.38
C ASP A 111 2.22 17.73 6.88
N ARG A 112 1.16 17.06 7.34
CA ARG A 112 1.02 16.61 8.74
C ARG A 112 2.04 15.54 9.08
N LEU A 113 2.23 14.55 8.21
CA LEU A 113 3.21 13.48 8.40
C LEU A 113 4.63 14.04 8.49
N ALA A 114 5.01 14.94 7.57
CA ALA A 114 6.33 15.56 7.53
C ALA A 114 6.66 16.39 8.78
N ARG A 115 5.66 16.96 9.47
CA ARG A 115 5.87 17.67 10.74
C ARG A 115 6.05 16.72 11.94
N ALA A 116 5.69 15.46 11.81
CA ALA A 116 5.68 14.47 12.89
C ALA A 116 6.87 13.50 12.83
N THR A 117 7.70 13.56 11.79
CA THR A 117 8.87 12.70 11.55
C THR A 117 10.12 13.55 11.34
#